data_AF-A0AA42AW49-F1
#
_entry.id   AF-A0AA42AW49-F1
#
_cell.length_a   1.000
_cell.length_b   1.000
_cell.length_c   1.000
_cell.angle_alpha   90.00
_cell.angle_beta   90.00
_cell.angle_gamma   90.00
#
_symmetry.space_group_name_H-M   'P 1'
#
loop_
_entity.id
_entity.type
_entity.pdbx_description
1 polymer ?
#
loop_
_entity_poly.entity_id
_entity_poly.type
_entity_poly.pdbx_seq_one_letter_code
_entity_poly.pdbx_strand_id
1 'polypeptide(L)'
;MKCAVGAKLREGLTVQNVAKIDAETKIIATQRQGEGKKEEIKVKAEIKIFENLKDADVAEANAELATKKAAWAQSAELAQVESVKAVAIREAELQREVELKNALTRTKKLKAKFVSEASVEYDVIKQKQAEVVLFEKQKAAKAQKLAAEAQFFAQQKAADAELYTKMKDAEGILAAAEAQEVYVKTLLQEFNGNYVELRDYMMIDGGMFQEVAKINESVVKGLEPKISIWTNGDGSPCSSGGFAEVY
;
A
#
# COMPACT_ATOMS: atom_id res chain seq x y z
N MET A 1 161.92 -53.98 -38.26
CA MET A 1 161.05 -54.80 -37.39
C MET A 1 159.62 -54.26 -37.47
N LYS A 2 158.78 -54.92 -38.28
CA LYS A 2 157.43 -54.47 -38.72
C LYS A 2 156.29 -54.86 -37.75
N CYS A 3 156.60 -55.32 -36.53
CA CYS A 3 155.61 -55.82 -35.55
C CYS A 3 154.98 -54.75 -34.63
N ALA A 4 155.63 -53.60 -34.38
CA ALA A 4 155.10 -52.60 -33.45
C ALA A 4 153.98 -51.72 -34.04
N VAL A 5 153.93 -51.57 -35.36
CA VAL A 5 152.92 -50.74 -36.05
C VAL A 5 151.57 -51.45 -36.14
N GLY A 6 151.55 -52.77 -36.33
CA GLY A 6 150.31 -53.57 -36.40
C GLY A 6 149.61 -53.82 -35.05
N ALA A 7 150.31 -53.64 -33.92
CA ALA A 7 149.72 -53.68 -32.58
C ALA A 7 149.03 -52.36 -32.24
N LYS A 8 149.69 -51.22 -32.50
CA LYS A 8 149.11 -49.87 -32.32
C LYS A 8 147.91 -49.59 -33.23
N LEU A 9 147.89 -50.16 -34.44
CA LEU A 9 146.74 -50.02 -35.35
C LEU A 9 145.53 -50.82 -34.87
N ARG A 10 145.74 -51.96 -34.18
CA ARG A 10 144.68 -52.75 -33.55
C ARG A 10 144.16 -52.09 -32.27
N GLU A 11 145.04 -51.50 -31.46
CA GLU A 11 144.65 -50.67 -30.30
C GLU A 11 143.88 -49.41 -30.72
N GLY A 12 144.29 -48.75 -31.81
CA GLY A 12 143.53 -47.64 -32.39
C GLY A 12 142.14 -48.07 -32.86
N LEU A 13 142.03 -49.25 -33.49
CA LEU A 13 140.75 -49.80 -33.95
C LEU A 13 139.84 -50.20 -32.79
N THR A 14 140.39 -50.77 -31.70
CA THR A 14 139.59 -51.13 -30.52
C THR A 14 139.12 -49.89 -29.76
N VAL A 15 139.95 -48.86 -29.61
CA VAL A 15 139.53 -47.57 -29.03
C VAL A 15 138.45 -46.90 -29.89
N GLN A 16 138.58 -46.95 -31.22
CA GLN A 16 137.59 -46.39 -32.13
C GLN A 16 136.27 -47.18 -32.10
N ASN A 17 136.34 -48.50 -31.96
CA ASN A 17 135.15 -49.36 -31.80
C ASN A 17 134.47 -49.14 -30.44
N VAL A 18 135.23 -49.01 -29.36
CA VAL A 18 134.68 -48.65 -28.04
C VAL A 18 133.99 -47.30 -28.09
N ALA A 19 134.62 -46.28 -28.70
CA ALA A 19 134.00 -44.96 -28.85
C ALA A 19 132.73 -44.97 -29.72
N LYS A 20 132.70 -45.78 -30.79
CA LYS A 20 131.50 -45.97 -31.62
C LYS A 20 130.38 -46.67 -30.85
N ILE A 21 130.70 -47.75 -30.14
CA ILE A 21 129.73 -48.50 -29.32
C ILE A 21 129.19 -47.61 -28.20
N ASP A 22 130.02 -46.82 -27.52
CA ASP A 22 129.57 -45.90 -26.48
C ASP A 22 128.68 -44.78 -27.05
N ALA A 23 129.02 -44.24 -28.22
CA ALA A 23 128.19 -43.25 -28.91
C ALA A 23 126.84 -43.84 -29.34
N GLU A 24 126.83 -45.02 -29.96
CA GLU A 24 125.61 -45.73 -30.36
C GLU A 24 124.77 -46.12 -29.14
N THR A 25 125.39 -46.58 -28.05
CA THR A 25 124.69 -46.91 -26.79
C THR A 25 124.08 -45.66 -26.16
N LYS A 26 124.77 -44.52 -26.21
CA LYS A 26 124.25 -43.22 -25.72
C LYS A 26 123.11 -42.69 -26.59
N ILE A 27 123.16 -42.88 -27.91
CA ILE A 27 122.07 -42.53 -28.84
C ILE A 27 120.86 -43.44 -28.58
N ILE A 28 121.04 -44.75 -28.45
CA ILE A 28 119.96 -45.69 -28.16
C ILE A 28 119.36 -45.43 -26.78
N ALA A 29 120.18 -45.12 -25.77
CA ALA A 29 119.70 -44.76 -24.44
C ALA A 29 118.88 -43.47 -24.43
N THR A 30 119.34 -42.43 -25.13
CA THR A 30 118.59 -41.17 -25.27
C THR A 30 117.32 -41.34 -26.09
N GLN A 31 117.33 -42.16 -27.14
CA GLN A 31 116.15 -42.49 -27.93
C GLN A 31 115.11 -43.28 -27.11
N ARG A 32 115.52 -44.33 -26.39
CA ARG A 32 114.63 -45.08 -25.48
C ARG A 32 114.07 -44.21 -24.37
N GLN A 33 114.86 -43.28 -23.83
CA GLN A 33 114.39 -42.31 -22.84
C GLN A 33 113.37 -41.33 -23.44
N GLY A 34 113.57 -40.91 -24.70
CA GLY A 34 112.61 -40.07 -25.44
C GLY A 34 111.30 -40.81 -25.73
N GLU A 35 111.38 -42.07 -26.14
CA GLU A 35 110.23 -42.96 -26.37
C GLU A 35 109.46 -43.21 -25.07
N GLY A 36 110.15 -43.54 -23.97
CA GLY A 36 109.53 -43.70 -22.65
C GLY A 36 108.83 -42.42 -22.16
N LYS A 37 109.45 -41.24 -22.32
CA LYS A 37 108.80 -39.96 -22.01
C LYS A 37 107.57 -39.69 -22.88
N LYS A 38 107.61 -40.06 -24.17
CA LYS A 38 106.47 -39.92 -25.09
C LYS A 38 105.31 -40.82 -24.68
N GLU A 39 105.59 -42.06 -24.28
CA GLU A 39 104.59 -42.99 -23.74
C GLU A 39 104.02 -42.51 -22.41
N GLU A 40 104.85 -42.02 -21.48
CA GLU A 40 104.38 -41.41 -20.24
C GLU A 40 103.45 -40.22 -20.48
N ILE A 41 103.79 -39.34 -21.45
CA ILE A 41 102.95 -38.20 -21.80
C ILE A 41 101.62 -38.68 -22.42
N LYS A 42 101.65 -39.70 -23.29
CA LYS A 42 100.44 -40.29 -23.87
C LYS A 42 99.53 -40.89 -22.79
N VAL A 43 100.08 -41.73 -21.91
CA VAL A 43 99.31 -42.33 -20.80
C VAL A 43 98.77 -41.25 -19.88
N LYS A 44 99.56 -40.23 -19.52
CA LYS A 44 99.08 -39.09 -18.73
C LYS A 44 97.98 -38.30 -19.44
N ALA A 45 98.05 -38.15 -20.76
CA ALA A 45 97.00 -37.50 -21.54
C ALA A 45 95.72 -38.34 -21.59
N GLU A 46 95.83 -39.66 -21.78
CA GLU A 46 94.71 -40.60 -21.74
C GLU A 46 94.04 -40.62 -20.36
N ILE A 47 94.83 -40.63 -19.27
CA ILE A 47 94.33 -40.51 -17.90
C ILE A 47 93.55 -39.20 -17.74
N LYS A 48 94.12 -38.05 -18.16
CA LYS A 48 93.42 -36.76 -18.08
C LYS A 48 92.14 -36.70 -18.91
N ILE A 49 92.14 -37.31 -20.10
CA ILE A 49 90.93 -37.38 -20.94
C ILE A 49 89.87 -38.23 -20.23
N PHE A 50 90.25 -39.35 -19.63
CA PHE A 50 89.34 -40.20 -18.87
C PHE A 50 88.80 -39.49 -17.63
N GLU A 51 89.64 -38.79 -16.87
CA GLU A 51 89.25 -37.94 -15.74
C GLU A 51 88.25 -36.88 -16.19
N ASN A 52 88.54 -36.12 -17.25
CA ASN A 52 87.64 -35.11 -17.80
C ASN A 52 86.30 -35.70 -18.26
N LEU A 53 86.31 -36.88 -18.89
CA LEU A 53 85.09 -37.57 -19.31
C LEU A 53 84.27 -38.01 -18.09
N LYS A 54 84.91 -38.53 -17.04
CA LYS A 54 84.21 -38.91 -15.81
C LYS A 54 83.67 -37.71 -15.06
N ASP A 55 84.41 -36.60 -15.02
CA ASP A 55 83.95 -35.34 -14.44
C ASP A 55 82.78 -34.76 -15.25
N ALA A 56 82.79 -34.90 -16.59
CA ALA A 56 81.66 -34.53 -17.44
C ALA A 56 80.42 -35.41 -17.18
N ASP A 57 80.58 -36.72 -17.10
CA ASP A 57 79.50 -37.67 -16.75
C ASP A 57 78.88 -37.31 -15.38
N VAL A 58 79.72 -37.00 -14.39
CA VAL A 58 79.28 -36.60 -13.04
C VAL A 58 78.58 -35.24 -13.07
N ALA A 59 79.11 -34.28 -13.83
CA ALA A 59 78.49 -32.96 -13.98
C ALA A 59 77.11 -33.06 -14.66
N GLU A 60 76.98 -33.90 -15.70
CA GLU A 60 75.71 -34.15 -16.39
C GLU A 60 74.70 -34.82 -15.46
N ALA A 61 75.10 -35.89 -14.74
CA ALA A 61 74.22 -36.55 -13.77
C ALA A 61 73.77 -35.60 -12.64
N ASN A 62 74.66 -34.71 -12.17
CA ASN A 62 74.32 -33.70 -11.18
C ASN A 62 73.36 -32.64 -11.74
N ALA A 63 73.54 -32.22 -12.99
CA ALA A 63 72.64 -31.29 -13.66
C ALA A 63 71.24 -31.91 -13.85
N GLU A 64 71.15 -33.17 -14.29
CA GLU A 64 69.88 -33.90 -14.38
C GLU A 64 69.19 -34.07 -13.03
N LEU A 65 69.97 -34.37 -11.99
CA LEU A 65 69.44 -34.50 -10.64
C LEU A 65 68.92 -33.15 -10.13
N ALA A 66 69.63 -32.04 -10.42
CA ALA A 66 69.20 -30.70 -10.08
C ALA A 66 67.92 -30.29 -10.82
N THR A 67 67.80 -30.59 -12.12
CA THR A 67 66.57 -30.31 -12.88
C THR A 67 65.38 -31.13 -12.39
N LYS A 68 65.59 -32.42 -12.09
CA LYS A 68 64.55 -33.28 -11.48
C LYS A 68 64.11 -32.76 -10.10
N LYS A 69 65.06 -32.36 -9.24
CA LYS A 69 64.75 -31.74 -7.95
C LYS A 69 63.97 -30.44 -8.09
N ALA A 70 64.36 -29.57 -9.02
CA ALA A 70 63.65 -28.33 -9.30
C ALA A 70 62.23 -28.58 -9.82
N ALA A 71 62.04 -29.56 -10.71
CA ALA A 71 60.73 -29.94 -11.21
C ALA A 71 59.81 -30.47 -10.09
N TRP A 72 60.33 -31.30 -9.19
CA TRP A 72 59.56 -31.78 -8.03
C TRP A 72 59.24 -30.65 -7.05
N ALA A 73 60.18 -29.73 -6.79
CA ALA A 73 59.93 -28.56 -5.95
C ALA A 73 58.83 -27.67 -6.54
N GLN A 74 58.91 -27.35 -7.84
CA GLN A 74 57.88 -26.59 -8.55
C GLN A 74 56.52 -27.29 -8.51
N SER A 75 56.48 -28.61 -8.71
CA SER A 75 55.24 -29.38 -8.63
C SER A 75 54.63 -29.34 -7.22
N ALA A 76 55.46 -29.40 -6.18
CA ALA A 76 55.00 -29.31 -4.80
C ALA A 76 54.46 -27.91 -4.47
N GLU A 77 55.16 -26.85 -4.88
CA GLU A 77 54.71 -25.46 -4.72
C GLU A 77 53.42 -25.19 -5.49
N LEU A 78 53.32 -25.69 -6.73
CA LEU A 78 52.11 -25.56 -7.54
C LEU A 78 50.92 -26.25 -6.88
N ALA A 79 51.08 -27.48 -6.39
CA ALA A 79 50.03 -28.19 -5.66
C ALA A 79 49.60 -27.45 -4.39
N GLN A 80 50.53 -26.83 -3.66
CA GLN A 80 50.21 -26.00 -2.50
C GLN A 80 49.41 -24.75 -2.91
N VAL A 81 49.88 -24.02 -3.92
CA VAL A 81 49.19 -22.81 -4.39
C VAL A 81 47.81 -23.13 -4.94
N GLU A 82 47.65 -24.23 -5.69
CA GLU A 82 46.36 -24.69 -6.17
C GLU A 82 45.41 -25.03 -5.02
N SER A 83 45.90 -25.71 -3.98
CA SER A 83 45.09 -26.01 -2.79
C SER A 83 44.62 -24.73 -2.09
N VAL A 84 45.51 -23.75 -1.91
CA VAL A 84 45.18 -22.46 -1.27
C VAL A 84 44.19 -21.67 -2.12
N LYS A 85 44.40 -21.61 -3.44
CA LYS A 85 43.48 -20.94 -4.37
C LYS A 85 42.12 -21.63 -4.42
N ALA A 86 42.07 -22.96 -4.39
CA ALA A 86 40.80 -23.70 -4.35
C ALA A 86 40.00 -23.40 -3.08
N VAL A 87 40.67 -23.28 -1.93
CA VAL A 87 40.03 -22.83 -0.67
C VAL A 87 39.54 -21.39 -0.80
N ALA A 88 40.36 -20.48 -1.33
CA ALA A 88 39.99 -19.07 -1.51
C ALA A 88 38.79 -18.88 -2.47
N ILE A 89 38.71 -19.67 -3.55
CA ILE A 89 37.56 -19.64 -4.47
C ILE A 89 36.29 -20.07 -3.73
N ARG A 90 36.33 -21.18 -2.99
CA ARG A 90 35.17 -21.64 -2.22
C ARG A 90 34.75 -20.63 -1.15
N GLU A 91 35.70 -19.99 -0.49
CA GLU A 91 35.41 -18.94 0.49
C GLU A 91 34.73 -17.73 -0.17
N ALA A 92 35.23 -17.28 -1.33
CA ALA A 92 34.63 -16.18 -2.09
C ALA A 92 33.23 -16.52 -2.60
N GLU A 93 33.00 -17.75 -3.08
CA GLU A 93 31.68 -18.25 -3.48
C GLU A 93 30.71 -18.25 -2.29
N LEU A 94 31.14 -18.77 -1.14
CA LEU A 94 30.33 -18.83 0.07
C LEU A 94 30.01 -17.43 0.60
N GLN A 95 30.96 -16.50 0.54
CA GLN A 95 30.72 -15.10 0.89
C GLN A 95 29.69 -14.45 -0.04
N ARG A 96 29.79 -14.68 -1.35
CA ARG A 96 28.80 -14.21 -2.32
C ARG A 96 27.40 -14.76 -2.01
N GLU A 97 27.28 -16.04 -1.65
CA GLU A 97 26.01 -16.62 -1.26
C GLU A 97 25.43 -15.99 0.01
N VAL A 98 26.27 -15.72 1.01
CA VAL A 98 25.85 -15.06 2.26
C VAL A 98 25.33 -13.65 1.96
N GLU A 99 26.04 -12.89 1.13
CA GLU A 99 25.61 -11.54 0.72
C GLU A 99 24.27 -11.58 -0.05
N LEU A 100 24.11 -12.54 -0.96
CA LEU A 100 22.84 -12.74 -1.68
C LEU A 100 21.70 -13.09 -0.72
N LYS A 101 21.92 -14.04 0.21
CA LYS A 101 20.91 -14.41 1.22
C LYS A 101 20.57 -13.23 2.14
N ASN A 102 21.56 -12.42 2.52
CA ASN A 102 21.35 -11.21 3.31
C ASN A 102 20.53 -10.16 2.54
N ALA A 103 20.84 -9.93 1.25
CA ALA A 103 20.08 -9.03 0.38
C ALA A 103 18.63 -9.50 0.20
N LEU A 104 18.41 -10.80 -0.05
CA LEU A 104 17.07 -11.39 -0.13
C LEU A 104 16.30 -11.25 1.19
N THR A 105 16.97 -11.44 2.32
CA THR A 105 16.34 -11.29 3.64
C THR A 105 15.94 -9.83 3.90
N ARG A 106 16.79 -8.86 3.53
CA ARG A 106 16.47 -7.43 3.64
C ARG A 106 15.29 -7.04 2.76
N THR A 107 15.27 -7.49 1.50
CA THR A 107 14.14 -7.20 0.59
C THR A 107 12.85 -7.85 1.06
N LYS A 108 12.89 -9.09 1.57
CA LYS A 108 11.72 -9.74 2.20
C LYS A 108 11.23 -8.97 3.42
N LYS A 109 12.13 -8.52 4.29
CA LYS A 109 11.80 -7.72 5.48
C LYS A 109 11.15 -6.39 5.09
N LEU A 110 11.69 -5.70 4.08
CA LEU A 110 11.10 -4.47 3.56
C LEU A 110 9.72 -4.71 2.95
N LYS A 111 9.56 -5.75 2.12
CA LYS A 111 8.26 -6.14 1.55
C LYS A 111 7.25 -6.45 2.66
N ALA A 112 7.63 -7.20 3.68
CA ALA A 112 6.76 -7.51 4.81
C ALA A 112 6.34 -6.25 5.57
N LYS A 113 7.26 -5.31 5.82
CA LYS A 113 6.96 -4.02 6.43
C LYS A 113 5.96 -3.22 5.61
N PHE A 114 6.21 -3.02 4.31
CA PHE A 114 5.30 -2.29 3.44
C PHE A 114 3.93 -2.95 3.33
N VAL A 115 3.86 -4.27 3.25
CA VAL A 115 2.57 -5.00 3.24
C VAL A 115 1.83 -4.81 4.57
N SER A 116 2.55 -4.86 5.71
CA SER A 116 1.94 -4.63 7.02
C SER A 116 1.45 -3.20 7.18
N GLU A 117 2.24 -2.20 6.78
CA GLU A 117 1.87 -0.79 6.81
C GLU A 117 0.65 -0.53 5.93
N ALA A 118 0.65 -1.03 4.69
CA ALA A 118 -0.49 -0.92 3.77
C ALA A 118 -1.76 -1.59 4.31
N SER A 119 -1.65 -2.75 4.97
CA SER A 119 -2.83 -3.41 5.59
C SER A 119 -3.41 -2.59 6.75
N VAL A 120 -2.56 -2.01 7.59
CA VAL A 120 -2.99 -1.17 8.71
C VAL A 120 -3.61 0.12 8.19
N GLU A 121 -3.00 0.78 7.21
CA GLU A 121 -3.56 1.98 6.58
C GLU A 121 -4.92 1.69 5.93
N TYR A 122 -5.05 0.57 5.23
CA TYR A 122 -6.32 0.13 4.66
C TYR A 122 -7.40 -0.07 5.72
N ASP A 123 -7.07 -0.77 6.82
CA ASP A 123 -8.00 -0.99 7.92
C ASP A 123 -8.39 0.33 8.61
N VAL A 124 -7.45 1.26 8.80
CA VAL A 124 -7.70 2.59 9.37
C VAL A 124 -8.62 3.41 8.45
N ILE A 125 -8.39 3.40 7.13
CA ILE A 125 -9.26 4.10 6.17
C ILE A 125 -10.68 3.52 6.23
N LYS A 126 -10.80 2.20 6.26
CA LYS A 126 -12.09 1.51 6.35
C LYS A 126 -12.82 1.82 7.67
N GLN A 127 -12.10 1.85 8.79
CA GLN A 127 -12.66 2.24 10.09
C GLN A 127 -13.15 3.69 10.08
N LYS A 128 -12.34 4.64 9.58
CA LYS A 128 -12.73 6.04 9.47
C LYS A 128 -13.95 6.25 8.57
N GLN A 129 -14.05 5.55 7.45
CA GLN A 129 -15.23 5.60 6.59
C GLN A 129 -16.48 5.08 7.31
N ALA A 130 -16.35 3.97 8.05
CA ALA A 130 -17.46 3.44 8.84
C ALA A 130 -17.90 4.40 9.96
N GLU A 131 -16.94 5.05 10.64
CA GLU A 131 -17.21 6.06 11.66
C GLU A 131 -17.94 7.29 11.09
N VAL A 132 -17.53 7.79 9.92
CA VAL A 132 -18.21 8.91 9.24
C VAL A 132 -19.67 8.54 8.94
N VAL A 133 -19.91 7.36 8.37
CA VAL A 133 -21.27 6.89 8.06
C VAL A 133 -22.11 6.73 9.33
N LEU A 134 -21.52 6.21 10.41
CA LEU A 134 -22.21 6.10 11.70
C LEU A 134 -22.55 7.48 12.28
N PHE A 135 -21.63 8.44 12.20
CA PHE A 135 -21.84 9.78 12.69
C PHE A 135 -22.92 10.53 11.91
N GLU A 136 -22.93 10.42 10.58
CA GLU A 136 -23.98 10.97 9.72
C GLU A 136 -25.35 10.36 10.05
N LYS A 137 -25.44 9.04 10.18
CA LYS A 137 -26.68 8.36 10.57
C LYS A 137 -27.16 8.78 11.96
N GLN A 138 -26.25 8.91 12.92
CA GLN A 138 -26.59 9.38 14.27
C GLN A 138 -27.13 10.82 14.25
N LYS A 139 -26.51 11.71 13.46
CA LYS A 139 -27.01 13.09 13.30
C LYS A 139 -28.36 13.13 12.62
N ALA A 140 -28.56 12.37 11.55
CA ALA A 140 -29.84 12.28 10.86
C ALA A 140 -30.95 11.74 11.78
N ALA A 141 -30.67 10.68 12.55
CA ALA A 141 -31.62 10.13 13.51
C ALA A 141 -31.95 11.13 14.65
N LYS A 142 -30.94 11.85 15.16
CA LYS A 142 -31.18 12.92 16.16
C LYS A 142 -32.02 14.05 15.59
N ALA A 143 -31.76 14.47 14.34
CA ALA A 143 -32.56 15.49 13.68
C ALA A 143 -34.02 15.04 13.48
N GLN A 144 -34.24 13.78 13.07
CA GLN A 144 -35.58 13.21 12.94
C GLN A 144 -36.31 13.14 14.29
N LYS A 145 -35.62 12.73 15.37
CA LYS A 145 -36.20 12.72 16.72
C LYS A 145 -36.61 14.13 17.16
N LEU A 146 -35.73 15.11 17.02
CA LEU A 146 -36.04 16.50 17.36
C LEU A 146 -37.19 17.06 16.52
N ALA A 147 -37.25 16.73 15.22
CA ALA A 147 -38.36 17.14 14.37
C ALA A 147 -39.69 16.50 14.80
N ALA A 148 -39.68 15.21 15.12
CA ALA A 148 -40.86 14.51 15.61
C ALA A 148 -41.31 15.02 16.99
N GLU A 149 -40.36 15.28 17.90
CA GLU A 149 -40.63 15.88 19.22
C GLU A 149 -41.23 17.28 19.08
N ALA A 150 -40.71 18.11 18.18
CA ALA A 150 -41.25 19.44 17.89
C ALA A 150 -42.67 19.36 17.30
N GLN A 151 -42.92 18.43 16.37
CA GLN A 151 -44.25 18.20 15.80
C GLN A 151 -45.24 17.71 16.86
N PHE A 152 -44.82 16.77 17.71
CA PHE A 152 -45.65 16.27 18.80
C PHE A 152 -45.99 17.38 19.79
N PHE A 153 -45.02 18.20 20.18
CA PHE A 153 -45.25 19.34 21.06
C PHE A 153 -46.20 20.38 20.44
N ALA A 154 -46.07 20.66 19.13
CA ALA A 154 -46.97 21.56 18.42
C ALA A 154 -48.41 21.02 18.38
N GLN A 155 -48.59 19.73 18.07
CA GLN A 155 -49.90 19.06 18.06
C GLN A 155 -50.52 19.03 19.46
N GLN A 156 -49.72 18.73 20.49
CA GLN A 156 -50.18 18.76 21.88
C GLN A 156 -50.69 20.15 22.25
N LYS A 157 -49.93 21.21 21.94
CA LYS A 157 -50.35 22.58 22.21
C LYS A 157 -51.60 22.99 21.43
N ALA A 158 -51.74 22.55 20.18
CA ALA A 158 -52.94 22.78 19.39
C ALA A 158 -54.16 22.07 19.99
N ALA A 159 -54.03 20.80 20.37
CA ALA A 159 -55.10 20.03 20.99
C ALA A 159 -55.50 20.58 22.36
N ASP A 160 -54.54 20.98 23.19
CA ASP A 160 -54.79 21.63 24.48
C ASP A 160 -55.52 22.96 24.29
N ALA A 161 -55.15 23.74 23.28
CA ALA A 161 -55.83 24.99 22.94
C ALA A 161 -57.27 24.75 22.46
N GLU A 162 -57.51 23.76 21.59
CA GLU A 162 -58.85 23.37 21.14
C GLU A 162 -59.73 22.86 22.29
N LEU A 163 -59.15 22.10 23.22
CA LEU A 163 -59.86 21.64 24.41
C LEU A 163 -60.22 22.82 25.31
N TYR A 164 -59.30 23.77 25.49
CA TYR A 164 -59.55 24.99 26.26
C TYR A 164 -60.65 25.84 25.63
N THR A 165 -60.66 26.04 24.31
CA THR A 165 -61.73 26.80 23.64
C THR A 165 -63.08 26.12 23.82
N LYS A 166 -63.17 24.80 23.59
CA LYS A 166 -64.43 24.07 23.78
C LYS A 166 -64.91 24.09 25.22
N MET A 167 -64.00 24.01 26.18
CA MET A 167 -64.33 24.13 27.60
C MET A 167 -64.90 25.52 27.91
N LYS A 168 -64.28 26.59 27.37
CA LYS A 168 -64.79 27.96 27.53
C LYS A 168 -66.11 28.22 26.81
N ASP A 169 -66.30 27.65 25.63
CA ASP A 169 -67.56 27.72 24.90
C ASP A 169 -68.68 27.00 25.69
N ALA A 170 -68.39 25.82 26.25
CA ALA A 170 -69.33 25.08 27.08
C ALA A 170 -69.67 25.81 28.38
N GLU A 171 -68.66 26.37 29.07
CA GLU A 171 -68.86 27.24 30.24
C GLU A 171 -69.72 28.46 29.87
N GLY A 172 -69.51 29.07 28.70
CA GLY A 172 -70.31 30.19 28.22
C GLY A 172 -71.77 29.83 27.95
N ILE A 173 -72.03 28.66 27.37
CA ILE A 173 -73.40 28.15 27.16
C ILE A 173 -74.08 27.85 28.49
N LEU A 174 -73.37 27.23 29.45
CA LEU A 174 -73.90 26.99 30.78
C LEU A 174 -74.24 28.29 31.50
N ALA A 175 -73.35 29.29 31.48
CA ALA A 175 -73.60 30.59 32.07
C ALA A 175 -74.79 31.32 31.41
N ALA A 176 -74.94 31.21 30.08
CA ALA A 176 -76.08 31.75 29.37
C ALA A 176 -77.39 31.02 29.75
N ALA A 177 -77.35 29.69 29.88
CA ALA A 177 -78.49 28.89 30.31
C ALA A 177 -78.88 29.20 31.77
N GLU A 178 -77.91 29.35 32.68
CA GLU A 178 -78.13 29.79 34.06
C GLU A 178 -78.72 31.21 34.12
N ALA A 179 -78.22 32.13 33.29
CA ALA A 179 -78.77 33.49 33.20
C ALA A 179 -80.22 33.48 32.68
N GLN A 180 -80.52 32.66 31.67
CA GLN A 180 -81.89 32.45 31.18
C GLN A 180 -82.77 31.82 32.26
N GLU A 181 -82.30 30.81 32.98
CA GLU A 181 -83.04 30.19 34.08
C GLU A 181 -83.38 31.22 35.16
N VAL A 182 -82.41 32.00 35.62
CA VAL A 182 -82.62 33.06 36.61
C VAL A 182 -83.59 34.11 36.09
N TYR A 183 -83.47 34.53 34.83
CA TYR A 183 -84.38 35.50 34.21
C TYR A 183 -85.83 34.98 34.18
N VAL A 184 -86.05 33.77 33.68
CA VAL A 184 -87.38 33.15 33.64
C VAL A 184 -87.93 32.95 35.05
N LYS A 185 -87.10 32.52 35.99
CA LYS A 185 -87.49 32.28 37.38
C LYS A 185 -87.86 33.56 38.11
N THR A 186 -87.11 34.65 37.92
CA THR A 186 -87.42 35.95 38.51
C THR A 186 -88.72 36.52 37.95
N LEU A 187 -88.92 36.48 36.63
CA LEU A 187 -90.20 36.89 36.04
C LEU A 187 -91.38 36.04 36.57
N LEU A 188 -91.21 34.72 36.65
CA LEU A 188 -92.24 33.84 37.21
C LEU A 188 -92.58 34.18 38.67
N GLN A 189 -91.58 34.59 39.47
CA GLN A 189 -91.79 35.04 40.85
C GLN A 189 -92.56 36.37 40.91
N GLU A 190 -92.23 37.34 40.05
CA GLU A 190 -92.93 38.64 39.96
C GLU A 190 -94.40 38.48 39.52
N PHE A 191 -94.71 37.51 38.65
CA PHE A 191 -96.09 37.16 38.28
C PHE A 191 -96.78 36.21 39.29
N ASN A 192 -96.27 36.10 40.51
CA ASN A 192 -96.82 35.24 41.58
C ASN A 192 -96.98 33.75 41.17
N GLY A 193 -96.16 33.25 40.24
CA GLY A 193 -96.25 31.88 39.72
C GLY A 193 -97.32 31.67 38.64
N ASN A 194 -97.95 32.73 38.12
CA ASN A 194 -98.94 32.62 37.06
C ASN A 194 -98.28 32.40 35.69
N TYR A 195 -98.21 31.15 35.26
CA TYR A 195 -97.61 30.74 33.98
C TYR A 195 -98.28 31.39 32.76
N VAL A 196 -99.59 31.65 32.80
CA VAL A 196 -100.34 32.17 31.63
C VAL A 196 -99.88 33.58 31.28
N GLU A 197 -99.75 34.45 32.28
CA GLU A 197 -99.30 35.83 32.10
C GLU A 197 -97.83 35.91 31.67
N LEU A 198 -96.97 35.07 32.26
CA LEU A 198 -95.57 34.98 31.86
C LEU A 198 -95.43 34.54 30.39
N ARG A 199 -96.18 33.52 29.97
CA ARG A 199 -96.20 33.05 28.58
C ARG A 199 -96.67 34.15 27.63
N ASP A 200 -97.77 34.81 27.97
CA ASP A 200 -98.33 35.88 27.14
C ASP A 200 -97.37 37.07 27.02
N TYR A 201 -96.69 37.44 28.12
CA TYR A 201 -95.63 38.44 28.10
C TYR A 201 -94.45 38.02 27.20
N MET A 202 -93.94 36.79 27.33
CA MET A 202 -92.86 36.28 26.47
C MET A 202 -93.26 36.20 25.00
N MET A 203 -94.52 35.87 24.69
CA MET A 203 -95.02 35.85 23.31
C MET A 203 -95.09 37.26 22.71
N ILE A 204 -95.40 38.28 23.52
CA ILE A 204 -95.42 39.68 23.09
C ILE A 204 -93.99 40.22 22.93
N ASP A 205 -93.13 40.04 23.93
CA ASP A 205 -91.75 40.54 23.95
C ASP A 205 -90.87 39.85 22.88
N GLY A 206 -91.03 38.53 22.74
CA GLY A 206 -90.39 37.75 21.68
C GLY A 206 -90.91 38.06 20.27
N GLY A 207 -91.87 38.98 20.13
CA GLY A 207 -92.37 39.43 18.82
C GLY A 207 -93.15 38.36 18.04
N MET A 208 -93.60 37.29 18.70
CA MET A 208 -94.24 36.14 18.06
C MET A 208 -95.45 36.57 17.22
N PHE A 209 -96.24 37.54 17.70
CA PHE A 209 -97.37 38.08 16.95
C PHE A 209 -96.96 38.84 15.69
N GLN A 210 -95.81 39.53 15.71
CA GLN A 210 -95.27 40.18 14.51
C GLN A 210 -94.78 39.15 13.50
N GLU A 211 -94.15 38.06 13.96
CA GLU A 211 -93.73 36.96 13.09
C GLU A 211 -94.93 36.23 12.48
N VAL A 212 -95.96 35.91 13.27
CA VAL A 212 -97.21 35.31 12.78
C VAL A 212 -97.90 36.24 11.78
N ALA A 213 -97.91 37.56 12.04
CA ALA A 213 -98.46 38.53 11.09
C ALA A 213 -97.67 38.56 9.77
N LYS A 214 -96.33 38.53 9.81
CA LYS A 214 -95.48 38.44 8.60
C LYS A 214 -95.69 37.14 7.83
N ILE A 215 -95.82 36.01 8.53
CA ILE A 215 -96.14 34.71 7.92
C ILE A 215 -97.52 34.79 7.26
N ASN A 216 -98.54 35.27 7.96
CA ASN A 216 -99.89 35.41 7.41
C ASN A 216 -99.94 36.39 6.23
N GLU A 217 -99.20 37.50 6.30
CA GLU A 217 -99.04 38.43 5.19
C GLU A 217 -98.41 37.73 3.98
N SER A 218 -97.33 36.96 4.18
CA SER A 218 -96.70 36.21 3.09
C SER A 218 -97.65 35.19 2.46
N VAL A 219 -98.54 34.58 3.26
CA VAL A 219 -99.57 33.63 2.81
C VAL A 219 -100.68 34.34 2.04
N VAL A 220 -101.21 35.45 2.55
CA VAL A 220 -102.26 36.24 1.87
C VAL A 220 -101.73 36.85 0.57
N LYS A 221 -100.47 37.30 0.56
CA LYS A 221 -99.79 37.79 -0.66
C LYS A 221 -99.61 36.68 -1.69
N GLY A 222 -99.36 35.44 -1.27
CA GLY A 222 -99.29 34.27 -2.15
C GLY A 222 -100.65 33.72 -2.62
N LEU A 223 -101.76 34.11 -1.98
CA LEU A 223 -103.11 33.62 -2.26
C LEU A 223 -103.83 34.35 -3.41
N GLU A 224 -103.27 35.46 -3.93
CA GLU A 224 -103.78 36.26 -5.05
C GLU A 224 -105.28 36.09 -5.35
N PRO A 225 -106.20 36.62 -4.52
CA PRO A 225 -107.62 36.40 -4.74
C PRO A 225 -108.05 37.11 -6.03
N LYS A 226 -108.40 36.35 -7.07
CA LYS A 226 -109.05 36.87 -8.30
C LYS A 226 -110.46 37.35 -7.97
N ILE A 227 -110.58 38.58 -7.50
CA ILE A 227 -111.87 39.25 -7.31
C ILE A 227 -112.37 39.64 -8.71
N SER A 228 -113.37 38.92 -9.24
CA SER A 228 -114.01 39.27 -10.51
C SER A 228 -115.06 40.35 -10.25
N ILE A 229 -114.71 41.59 -10.53
CA ILE A 229 -115.61 42.75 -10.43
C ILE A 229 -116.35 42.85 -11.78
N TRP A 230 -117.62 42.47 -11.82
CA TRP A 230 -118.45 42.67 -13.02
C TRP A 230 -118.80 44.15 -13.14
N THR A 231 -118.23 44.84 -14.13
CA THR A 231 -118.55 46.24 -14.48
C THR A 231 -118.94 46.32 -15.97
N ASN A 232 -120.09 46.95 -16.28
CA ASN A 232 -120.62 47.12 -17.64
C ASN A 232 -120.48 48.59 -18.11
N GLY A 233 -119.87 48.78 -19.30
CA GLY A 233 -119.92 49.95 -20.22
C GLY A 233 -119.10 51.19 -19.83
N ASP A 234 -118.39 51.93 -20.69
CA ASP A 234 -118.23 51.94 -22.15
C ASP A 234 -117.09 52.94 -22.52
N GLY A 235 -116.41 52.77 -23.67
CA GLY A 235 -115.69 53.85 -24.39
C GLY A 235 -114.14 53.96 -24.33
N SER A 236 -113.46 53.48 -25.39
CA SER A 236 -112.03 53.65 -25.77
C SER A 236 -111.83 54.86 -26.73
N PRO A 237 -110.65 55.20 -27.35
CA PRO A 237 -109.22 54.82 -27.14
C PRO A 237 -108.13 55.96 -27.34
N CYS A 238 -106.83 55.58 -27.19
CA CYS A 238 -105.56 56.14 -27.77
C CYS A 238 -104.97 57.46 -27.17
N SER A 239 -103.67 57.70 -26.93
CA SER A 239 -102.40 57.20 -27.52
C SER A 239 -101.16 57.55 -26.66
N SER A 240 -100.20 56.61 -26.60
CA SER A 240 -98.72 56.69 -26.51
C SER A 240 -97.96 57.59 -25.50
N GLY A 241 -97.10 56.93 -24.69
CA GLY A 241 -95.64 57.14 -24.77
C GLY A 241 -94.91 57.65 -23.52
N GLY A 242 -93.99 56.86 -22.97
CA GLY A 242 -92.81 57.36 -22.24
C GLY A 242 -92.53 56.72 -20.88
N PHE A 243 -91.60 55.75 -20.83
CA PHE A 243 -90.96 55.21 -19.62
C PHE A 243 -89.83 56.13 -19.11
N ALA A 244 -89.72 56.31 -17.78
CA ALA A 244 -88.52 56.02 -16.94
C ALA A 244 -88.51 56.80 -15.58
N GLU A 245 -88.79 56.10 -14.47
CA GLU A 245 -88.31 56.39 -13.09
C GLU A 245 -86.84 55.89 -13.01
N VAL A 246 -85.82 56.58 -12.50
CA VAL A 246 -85.53 57.27 -11.22
C VAL A 246 -85.42 56.31 -10.02
N TYR A 247 -84.16 55.96 -9.72
CA TYR A 247 -83.51 55.43 -8.51
C TYR A 247 -84.18 54.31 -7.70
#